data_AF-A0A6P0KSW1-F1
#
_entry.id   AF-A0A6P0KSW1-F1
#
_cell.length_a   1.000
_cell.length_b   1.000
_cell.length_c   1.000
_cell.angle_alpha   90.00
_cell.angle_beta   90.00
_cell.angle_gamma   90.00
#
_symmetry.space_group_name_H-M   'P 1'
#
loop_
_entity.id
_entity.type
_entity.pdbx_description
1 polymer ?
#
loop_
_entity_poly.entity_id
_entity_poly.type
_entity_poly.pdbx_seq_one_letter_code
_entity_poly.pdbx_strand_id
1 'polypeptide(L)'
;MNKKLRQFNFPDDQIYEVINETYLRGIKLLESGQEIKNPRAWIRKTSLNVIREMSRKQKKEQLWDSNLIEHQIAPEDSHSLCSENSEDEDLRLLELALKKLDPKDSKLIVLREIEGLSWRQVVNHLASKGEYITEASARQRGKRALKRLRNIFFELNNHHQ
;
A
#
# COMPACT_ATOMS: atom_id res chain seq x y z
N MET A 1 4.02 -3.96 3.79
CA MET A 1 4.97 -2.95 4.29
C MET A 1 4.32 -2.15 5.40
N ASN A 2 3.07 -1.69 5.19
CA ASN A 2 2.22 -0.98 6.16
C ASN A 2 2.16 -1.57 7.58
N LYS A 3 2.01 -2.89 7.74
CA LYS A 3 1.91 -3.52 9.07
C LYS A 3 3.18 -3.37 9.93
N LYS A 4 4.35 -3.13 9.33
CA LYS A 4 5.62 -2.91 10.07
C LYS A 4 5.96 -1.44 10.26
N LEU A 5 5.49 -0.54 9.39
CA LEU A 5 5.65 0.90 9.56
C LEU A 5 4.89 1.37 10.81
N ARG A 6 3.65 0.88 10.99
CA ARG A 6 2.88 1.09 12.23
C ARG A 6 3.55 0.56 13.50
N GLN A 7 4.38 -0.50 13.41
CA GLN A 7 5.07 -1.07 14.57
C GLN A 7 6.17 -0.14 15.12
N PHE A 8 6.74 0.72 14.27
CA PHE A 8 7.82 1.64 14.66
C PHE A 8 7.32 3.07 14.93
N ASN A 9 6.01 3.31 14.89
CA ASN A 9 5.40 4.64 15.08
C ASN A 9 6.02 5.71 14.16
N PHE A 10 6.36 5.34 12.92
CA PHE A 10 6.87 6.29 11.94
C PHE A 10 5.72 7.15 11.43
N PRO A 11 5.80 8.49 11.53
CA PRO A 11 4.84 9.37 10.91
C PRO A 11 4.92 9.25 9.37
N ASP A 12 3.79 9.51 8.70
CA ASP A 12 3.63 9.21 7.27
C ASP A 12 4.57 10.04 6.36
N ASP A 13 5.03 11.19 6.84
CA ASP A 13 6.05 12.04 6.21
C ASP A 13 7.41 11.34 6.06
N GLN A 14 7.77 10.44 6.97
CA GLN A 14 9.04 9.71 6.93
C GLN A 14 9.04 8.52 5.97
N ILE A 15 7.87 8.13 5.42
CA ILE A 15 7.78 7.06 4.42
C ILE A 15 8.55 7.45 3.16
N TYR A 16 8.44 8.70 2.71
CA TYR A 16 9.16 9.18 1.53
C TYR A 16 10.66 9.19 1.74
N GLU A 17 11.12 9.54 2.93
CA GLU A 17 12.54 9.50 3.29
C GLU A 17 13.08 8.05 3.22
N VAL A 18 12.34 7.09 3.75
CA VAL A 18 12.71 5.66 3.66
C VAL A 18 12.79 5.19 2.21
N ILE A 19 11.85 5.60 1.36
CA ILE A 19 11.83 5.24 -0.06
C ILE A 19 13.04 5.86 -0.77
N ASN A 20 13.26 7.16 -0.60
CA ASN A 20 14.36 7.90 -1.23
C ASN A 20 15.71 7.34 -0.82
N GLU A 21 15.94 7.11 0.47
CA GLU A 21 17.19 6.56 0.98
C GLU A 21 17.41 5.11 0.49
N THR A 22 16.35 4.30 0.43
CA THR A 22 16.45 2.95 -0.16
C THR A 22 16.84 3.02 -1.64
N TYR A 23 16.24 3.96 -2.39
CA TYR A 23 16.49 4.15 -3.81
C TYR A 23 17.93 4.63 -4.08
N LEU A 24 18.41 5.63 -3.32
CA LEU A 24 19.78 6.13 -3.41
C LEU A 24 20.82 5.04 -3.10
N ARG A 25 20.57 4.18 -2.09
CA ARG A 25 21.42 3.02 -1.83
C ARG A 25 21.44 2.03 -2.99
N GLY A 26 20.31 1.90 -3.69
CA GLY A 26 20.20 1.05 -4.88
C GLY A 26 21.03 1.60 -6.04
N ILE A 27 20.91 2.91 -6.32
CA ILE A 27 21.72 3.59 -7.33
C ILE A 27 23.21 3.42 -7.05
N LYS A 28 23.67 3.76 -5.84
CA LYS A 28 25.10 3.65 -5.47
C LYS A 28 25.64 2.24 -5.65
N LEU A 29 24.83 1.22 -5.34
CA LEU A 29 25.20 -0.18 -5.52
C LEU A 29 25.38 -0.53 -7.00
N LEU A 30 24.46 -0.10 -7.85
CA LEU A 30 24.53 -0.32 -9.29
C LEU A 30 25.69 0.46 -9.95
N GLU A 31 25.92 1.71 -9.53
CA GLU A 31 27.05 2.53 -9.99
C GLU A 31 28.41 1.92 -9.61
N SER A 32 28.48 1.19 -8.50
CA SER A 32 29.68 0.45 -8.09
C SER A 32 29.95 -0.82 -8.90
N GLY A 33 29.12 -1.11 -9.92
CA GLY A 33 29.22 -2.31 -10.76
C GLY A 33 28.67 -3.58 -10.10
N GLN A 34 28.00 -3.45 -8.94
CA GLN A 34 27.36 -4.58 -8.26
C GLN A 34 25.94 -4.80 -8.78
N GLU A 35 25.52 -6.06 -8.83
CA GLU A 35 24.17 -6.44 -9.27
C GLU A 35 23.22 -6.62 -8.07
N ILE A 36 22.00 -6.10 -8.19
CA ILE A 36 20.93 -6.36 -7.22
C ILE A 36 20.21 -7.66 -7.55
N LYS A 37 20.64 -8.76 -6.94
CA LYS A 37 19.94 -10.05 -7.03
C LYS A 37 18.64 -10.02 -6.23
N ASN A 38 17.55 -10.43 -6.87
CA ASN A 38 16.19 -10.42 -6.30
C ASN A 38 15.78 -9.03 -5.76
N PRO A 39 15.48 -8.06 -6.64
CA PRO A 39 15.22 -6.67 -6.27
C PRO A 39 14.13 -6.49 -5.22
N ARG A 40 13.07 -7.31 -5.26
CA ARG A 40 11.97 -7.25 -4.28
C ARG A 40 12.44 -7.59 -2.87
N ALA A 41 13.24 -8.65 -2.72
CA ALA A 41 13.79 -9.04 -1.42
C ALA A 41 14.82 -8.02 -0.93
N TRP A 42 15.65 -7.51 -1.85
CA TRP A 42 16.65 -6.50 -1.55
C TRP A 42 16.01 -5.20 -1.05
N ILE A 43 15.06 -4.63 -1.79
CA ILE A 43 14.33 -3.41 -1.40
C ILE A 43 13.71 -3.59 -0.02
N ARG A 44 13.02 -4.72 0.21
CA ARG A 44 12.40 -5.01 1.51
C ARG A 44 13.42 -5.03 2.65
N LYS A 45 14.58 -5.65 2.46
CA LYS A 45 15.65 -5.72 3.46
C LYS A 45 16.26 -4.33 3.70
N THR A 46 16.58 -3.62 2.63
CA THR A 46 17.21 -2.30 2.68
C THR A 46 16.29 -1.27 3.34
N SER A 47 15.02 -1.18 2.95
CA SER A 47 14.06 -0.27 3.59
C SER A 47 13.91 -0.56 5.09
N LEU A 48 13.91 -1.84 5.49
CA LEU A 48 13.88 -2.20 6.92
C LEU A 48 15.16 -1.77 7.67
N ASN A 49 16.31 -1.77 7.02
CA ASN A 49 17.54 -1.28 7.63
C ASN A 49 17.52 0.24 7.77
N VAL A 50 17.06 0.96 6.74
CA VAL A 50 16.86 2.42 6.78
C VAL A 50 15.93 2.80 7.92
N ILE A 51 14.76 2.17 8.05
CA ILE A 51 13.81 2.42 9.16
C ILE A 51 14.49 2.21 10.53
N ARG A 52 15.30 1.15 10.69
CA ARG A 52 16.01 0.88 11.95
C ARG A 52 17.11 1.89 12.24
N GLU A 53 17.77 2.41 11.20
CA GLU A 53 18.80 3.44 11.34
C GLU A 53 18.17 4.77 11.77
N MET A 54 17.10 5.18 11.08
CA MET A 54 16.31 6.37 11.42
C MET A 54 15.75 6.29 12.85
N SER A 55 15.15 5.15 13.23
CA SER A 55 14.63 4.94 14.59
C SER A 55 15.73 5.03 15.66
N ARG A 56 16.94 4.50 15.37
CA ARG A 56 18.08 4.62 16.27
C ARG A 56 18.56 6.06 16.39
N LYS A 57 18.56 6.81 15.28
CA LYS A 57 18.95 8.23 15.24
C LYS A 57 17.98 9.07 16.08
N GLN A 58 16.67 8.93 15.88
CA GLN A 58 15.64 9.61 16.67
C GLN A 58 15.75 9.33 18.16
N LYS A 59 15.97 8.07 18.56
CA LYS A 59 16.17 7.73 19.98
C LYS A 59 17.43 8.39 20.55
N LYS A 60 18.50 8.47 19.75
CA LYS A 60 19.74 9.14 20.15
C LYS A 60 19.52 10.65 20.29
N GLU A 61 18.79 11.26 19.36
CA GLU A 61 18.35 12.67 19.38
C GLU A 61 17.52 12.98 20.63
N GLN A 62 16.52 12.16 20.94
CA GLN A 62 15.73 12.28 22.18
C GLN A 62 16.57 12.13 23.46
N LEU A 63 17.60 11.26 23.45
CA LEU A 63 18.51 11.08 24.59
C LEU A 63 19.44 12.29 24.80
N TRP A 64 19.77 13.03 23.74
CA TRP A 64 20.57 14.26 23.84
C TRP A 64 19.72 15.46 24.25
N ASP A 65 18.49 15.55 23.74
CA ASP A 65 17.55 16.63 24.08
C ASP A 65 17.08 16.54 25.54
N SER A 66 17.00 15.34 26.11
CA SER A 66 16.61 15.14 27.51
C SER A 66 17.63 15.71 28.53
N ASN A 67 18.84 16.08 28.10
CA ASN A 67 19.83 16.77 28.94
C ASN A 67 19.87 18.29 28.71
N LEU A 68 19.09 18.83 27.77
CA LEU A 68 19.20 20.23 27.34
C LEU A 68 17.93 21.07 27.51
N ILE A 69 16.73 20.50 27.65
CA ILE A 69 15.50 21.33 27.57
C ILE A 69 14.50 21.02 28.70
N GLU A 70 14.64 21.78 29.79
CA GLU A 70 13.62 22.06 30.82
C GLU A 70 12.56 23.08 30.33
N HIS A 71 12.51 23.45 29.05
CA HIS A 71 11.57 24.49 28.60
C HIS A 71 10.83 24.16 27.30
N GLN A 72 9.49 24.10 27.47
CA GLN A 72 8.41 24.35 26.51
C GLN A 72 7.61 23.10 26.08
N ILE A 73 6.54 22.93 26.85
CA ILE A 73 5.28 22.33 26.47
C ILE A 73 4.66 23.15 25.33
N ALA A 74 4.44 22.51 24.17
CA ALA A 74 3.17 22.50 23.45
C ALA A 74 3.20 21.43 22.34
N PRO A 75 2.17 20.58 22.19
CA PRO A 75 1.97 19.78 20.99
C PRO A 75 1.29 20.66 19.93
N GLU A 76 2.00 21.06 18.89
CA GLU A 76 1.34 21.61 17.71
C GLU A 76 0.86 20.46 16.82
N ASP A 77 -0.42 20.13 16.97
CA ASP A 77 -1.23 19.41 16.00
C ASP A 77 -1.24 20.21 14.67
N SER A 78 -0.25 19.96 13.82
CA SER A 78 -0.34 20.32 12.41
C SER A 78 -1.07 19.22 11.65
N HIS A 79 -2.38 19.16 11.84
CA HIS A 79 -3.29 18.42 10.98
C HIS A 79 -3.08 18.92 9.53
N SER A 80 -2.47 18.07 8.70
CA SER A 80 -2.45 18.26 7.25
C SER A 80 -3.85 18.01 6.69
N LEU A 81 -4.69 19.04 6.68
CA LEU A 81 -6.08 19.02 6.20
C LEU A 81 -6.22 18.90 4.67
N CYS A 82 -5.16 18.56 3.93
CA CYS A 82 -5.20 18.44 2.48
C CYS A 82 -5.11 16.99 1.95
N SER A 83 -4.72 16.01 2.76
CA SER A 83 -4.56 14.61 2.28
C SER A 83 -5.83 13.77 2.46
N GLU A 84 -6.57 13.97 3.56
CA GLU A 84 -7.74 13.15 3.91
C GLU A 84 -8.86 13.23 2.85
N ASN A 85 -9.06 14.40 2.24
CA ASN A 85 -10.12 14.59 1.24
C ASN A 85 -9.88 13.81 -0.06
N SER A 86 -8.62 13.67 -0.49
CA SER A 86 -8.28 13.00 -1.76
C SER A 86 -8.38 11.49 -1.67
N GLU A 87 -7.98 10.90 -0.54
CA GLU A 87 -8.07 9.45 -0.32
C GLU A 87 -9.53 9.00 -0.19
N ASP A 88 -10.36 9.81 0.49
CA ASP A 88 -11.80 9.56 0.60
C ASP A 88 -12.53 9.68 -0.75
N GLU A 89 -12.09 10.58 -1.61
CA GLU A 89 -12.64 10.74 -2.97
C GLU A 89 -12.28 9.55 -3.87
N ASP A 90 -11.01 9.13 -3.86
CA ASP A 90 -10.55 7.93 -4.58
C ASP A 90 -11.29 6.67 -4.11
N LEU A 91 -11.54 6.52 -2.81
CA LEU A 91 -12.31 5.40 -2.26
C LEU A 91 -13.76 5.41 -2.75
N ARG A 92 -14.41 6.58 -2.78
CA ARG A 92 -15.78 6.73 -3.31
C ARG A 92 -15.84 6.42 -4.80
N LEU A 93 -14.85 6.87 -5.57
CA LEU A 93 -14.73 6.55 -6.99
C LEU A 93 -14.53 5.06 -7.23
N LEU A 94 -13.71 4.40 -6.41
CA LEU A 94 -13.51 2.95 -6.47
C LEU A 94 -14.79 2.19 -6.14
N GLU A 95 -15.54 2.62 -5.12
CA GLU A 95 -16.84 2.02 -4.79
C GLU A 95 -17.84 2.16 -5.95
N LEU A 96 -17.89 3.34 -6.59
CA LEU A 96 -18.71 3.58 -7.76
C LEU A 96 -18.28 2.72 -8.95
N ALA A 97 -16.98 2.58 -9.18
CA ALA A 97 -16.43 1.74 -10.25
C ALA A 97 -16.79 0.25 -10.03
N LEU A 98 -16.74 -0.23 -8.78
CA LEU A 98 -17.17 -1.58 -8.40
C LEU A 98 -18.67 -1.81 -8.62
N LYS A 99 -19.51 -0.79 -8.39
CA LYS A 99 -20.96 -0.82 -8.65
C LYS A 99 -21.28 -0.82 -10.16
N LYS A 100 -20.48 -0.16 -10.99
CA LYS A 100 -20.63 -0.14 -12.45
C LYS A 100 -20.15 -1.42 -13.14
N LEU A 101 -19.29 -2.20 -12.48
CA LEU A 101 -18.80 -3.46 -13.02
C LEU A 101 -19.93 -4.51 -13.04
N ASP A 102 -19.86 -5.47 -14.00
CA ASP A 102 -20.80 -6.59 -14.03
C ASP A 102 -20.88 -7.29 -12.66
N PRO A 103 -22.08 -7.64 -12.15
CA PRO A 103 -22.22 -8.19 -10.80
C PRO A 103 -21.40 -9.44 -10.53
N LYS A 104 -21.18 -10.30 -11.53
CA LYS A 104 -20.34 -11.51 -11.37
C LYS A 104 -18.86 -11.16 -11.29
N ASP A 105 -18.42 -10.18 -12.07
CA ASP A 105 -17.06 -9.68 -12.05
C ASP A 105 -16.76 -8.91 -10.75
N SER A 106 -17.69 -8.05 -10.30
CA SER A 106 -17.59 -7.32 -9.02
C SER A 106 -17.49 -8.29 -7.84
N LYS A 107 -18.37 -9.29 -7.79
CA LYS A 107 -18.33 -10.35 -6.78
C LYS A 107 -17.00 -11.11 -6.75
N LEU A 108 -16.43 -11.44 -7.92
CA LEU A 108 -15.13 -12.09 -7.99
C LEU A 108 -14.02 -11.22 -7.38
N ILE A 109 -14.02 -9.92 -7.65
CA ILE A 109 -13.04 -8.98 -7.09
C ILE A 109 -13.21 -8.86 -5.57
N VAL A 110 -14.45 -8.68 -5.09
CA VAL A 110 -14.73 -8.57 -3.65
C VAL A 110 -14.22 -9.80 -2.90
N LEU A 111 -14.58 -11.00 -3.33
CA LEU A 111 -14.14 -12.24 -2.68
C LEU A 111 -12.62 -12.39 -2.69
N ARG A 112 -11.97 -12.01 -3.80
CA ARG A 112 -10.53 -12.23 -3.97
C ARG A 112 -9.68 -11.18 -3.25
N GLU A 113 -9.98 -9.92 -3.46
CA GLU A 113 -9.09 -8.80 -3.09
C GLU A 113 -9.52 -8.15 -1.78
N ILE A 114 -10.82 -8.12 -1.46
CA ILE A 114 -11.34 -7.49 -0.22
C ILE A 114 -11.44 -8.53 0.89
N GLU A 115 -12.13 -9.64 0.64
CA GLU A 115 -12.27 -10.73 1.62
C GLU A 115 -11.02 -11.64 1.68
N GLY A 116 -10.11 -11.53 0.71
CA GLY A 116 -8.82 -12.20 0.73
C GLY A 116 -8.84 -13.72 0.46
N LEU A 117 -9.92 -14.25 -0.11
CA LEU A 117 -10.05 -15.69 -0.38
C LEU A 117 -9.02 -16.15 -1.43
N SER A 118 -8.45 -17.35 -1.25
CA SER A 118 -7.72 -18.03 -2.32
C SER A 118 -8.63 -18.39 -3.50
N TRP A 119 -8.10 -18.52 -4.71
CA TRP A 119 -8.92 -18.91 -5.88
C TRP A 119 -9.68 -20.23 -5.67
N ARG A 120 -9.09 -21.17 -4.95
CA ARG A 120 -9.76 -22.40 -4.52
C ARG A 120 -10.98 -22.12 -3.63
N GLN A 121 -10.82 -21.25 -2.63
CA GLN A 121 -11.91 -20.86 -1.75
C GLN A 121 -12.98 -20.03 -2.47
N VAL A 122 -12.60 -19.15 -3.41
CA VAL A 122 -13.54 -18.43 -4.28
C VAL A 122 -14.38 -19.41 -5.08
N VAL A 123 -13.76 -20.40 -5.73
CA VAL A 123 -14.49 -21.44 -6.48
C VAL A 123 -15.46 -22.21 -5.57
N ASN A 124 -15.00 -22.63 -4.39
CA ASN A 124 -15.85 -23.35 -3.44
C ASN A 124 -17.05 -22.52 -2.98
N HIS A 125 -16.84 -21.22 -2.74
CA HIS A 125 -17.90 -20.28 -2.34
C HIS A 125 -18.89 -20.00 -3.48
N LEU A 126 -18.43 -20.01 -4.72
CA LEU A 126 -19.32 -19.90 -5.88
C LEU A 126 -20.11 -21.20 -6.08
N ALA A 127 -19.46 -22.35 -5.93
CA ALA A 127 -20.10 -23.66 -6.03
C ALA A 127 -21.20 -23.84 -4.97
N SER A 128 -20.97 -23.39 -3.72
CA SER A 128 -22.00 -23.43 -2.66
C SER A 128 -23.21 -22.54 -2.95
N LYS A 129 -23.10 -21.63 -3.93
CA LYS A 129 -24.18 -20.77 -4.41
C LYS A 129 -24.69 -21.18 -5.81
N GLY A 130 -24.32 -22.38 -6.28
CA GLY A 130 -24.78 -22.95 -7.55
C GLY A 130 -23.98 -22.54 -8.79
N GLU A 131 -22.87 -21.81 -8.65
CA GLU A 131 -21.99 -21.44 -9.76
C GLU A 131 -20.72 -22.29 -9.76
N TYR A 132 -20.65 -23.25 -10.69
CA TYR A 132 -19.52 -24.17 -10.81
C TYR A 132 -18.54 -23.68 -11.88
N ILE A 133 -17.34 -23.28 -11.46
CA ILE A 133 -16.26 -22.88 -12.36
C ILE A 133 -14.93 -23.46 -11.88
N THR A 134 -13.98 -23.64 -12.79
CA THR A 134 -12.62 -24.08 -12.43
C THR A 134 -11.80 -22.94 -11.84
N GLU A 135 -10.76 -23.26 -11.04
CA GLU A 135 -9.82 -22.24 -10.53
C GLU A 135 -9.15 -21.44 -11.65
N ALA A 136 -8.78 -22.09 -12.76
CA ALA A 136 -8.19 -21.42 -13.90
C ALA A 136 -9.16 -20.40 -14.54
N SER A 137 -10.44 -20.77 -14.65
CA SER A 137 -11.49 -19.87 -15.13
C SER A 137 -11.70 -18.70 -14.17
N ALA A 138 -11.78 -18.96 -12.87
CA ALA A 138 -11.91 -17.93 -11.84
C ALA A 138 -10.75 -16.91 -11.89
N ARG A 139 -9.51 -17.39 -12.01
CA ARG A 139 -8.30 -16.55 -12.16
C ARG A 139 -8.38 -15.67 -13.40
N GLN A 140 -8.72 -16.25 -14.55
CA GLN A 140 -8.78 -15.51 -15.81
C GLN A 140 -9.93 -14.50 -15.82
N ARG A 141 -11.09 -14.85 -15.25
CA ARG A 141 -12.21 -13.92 -15.04
C ARG A 141 -11.80 -12.78 -14.12
N GLY A 142 -11.20 -13.07 -12.96
CA GLY A 142 -10.70 -12.07 -12.02
C GLY A 142 -9.70 -11.11 -12.65
N LYS A 143 -8.74 -11.61 -13.45
CA LYS A 143 -7.80 -10.76 -14.19
C LYS A 143 -8.51 -9.80 -15.14
N ARG A 144 -9.50 -10.28 -15.89
CA ARG A 144 -10.29 -9.44 -16.81
C ARG A 144 -11.17 -8.45 -16.05
N ALA A 145 -11.79 -8.87 -14.95
CA ALA A 145 -12.57 -8.03 -14.07
C ALA A 145 -11.74 -6.88 -13.51
N LEU A 146 -10.52 -7.15 -13.01
CA LEU A 146 -9.60 -6.10 -12.54
C LEU A 146 -9.20 -5.12 -13.64
N LYS A 147 -8.97 -5.60 -14.87
CA LYS A 147 -8.70 -4.73 -16.02
C LYS A 147 -9.90 -3.81 -16.31
N ARG A 148 -11.11 -4.35 -16.28
CA ARG A 148 -12.35 -3.57 -16.48
C ARG A 148 -12.58 -2.56 -15.37
N LEU A 149 -12.42 -2.97 -14.11
CA LEU A 149 -12.53 -2.10 -12.94
C LEU A 149 -11.59 -0.91 -13.06
N ARG A 150 -10.33 -1.16 -13.42
CA ARG A 150 -9.34 -0.11 -13.65
C ARG A 150 -9.78 0.89 -14.73
N ASN A 151 -10.27 0.40 -15.86
CA ASN A 151 -10.73 1.27 -16.94
C ASN A 151 -11.89 2.15 -16.47
N ILE A 152 -12.90 1.56 -15.82
CA ILE A 152 -14.06 2.29 -15.29
C ILE A 152 -13.62 3.34 -14.26
N PHE A 153 -12.70 2.99 -13.37
CA PHE A 153 -12.16 3.93 -12.38
C PHE A 153 -11.52 5.15 -13.03
N PHE A 154 -10.65 4.94 -14.02
CA PHE A 154 -10.02 6.07 -14.73
C PHE A 154 -10.98 6.87 -15.60
N GLU A 155 -11.98 6.22 -16.22
CA GLU A 155 -13.04 6.93 -16.93
C GLU A 155 -13.82 7.85 -15.97
N LEU A 156 -14.19 7.35 -14.80
CA LEU A 156 -14.84 8.15 -13.76
C LEU A 156 -13.94 9.30 -13.30
N ASN A 157 -12.68 9.02 -13.01
CA ASN A 157 -11.75 10.03 -12.52
C ASN A 157 -11.52 11.17 -13.54
N ASN A 158 -11.44 10.83 -14.83
CA ASN A 158 -11.31 11.82 -15.91
C ASN A 158 -12.56 12.69 -16.12
N HIS A 159 -13.74 12.26 -15.65
CA HIS A 159 -14.97 13.04 -15.69
C HIS A 159 -15.16 13.95 -14.46
N HIS A 160 -14.34 13.78 -13.43
CA HIS A 160 -14.35 14.59 -12.20
C HIS A 160 -13.28 15.72 -12.20
N GLN A 161 -12.43 15.80 -13.24
CA GLN A 161 -11.49 16.90 -13.51
C GLN A 161 -12.10 17.94 -14.46
#